data_AF-A0A0F4Z6I3-F1
#
_entry.id   AF-A0A0F4Z6I3-F1
#
_cell.length_a   1.000
_cell.length_b   1.000
_cell.length_c   1.000
_cell.angle_alpha   90.00
_cell.angle_beta   90.00
_cell.angle_gamma   90.00
#
_symmetry.space_group_name_H-M   'P 1'
#
loop_
_entity.id
_entity.type
_entity.pdbx_description
1 polymer ?
#
loop_
_entity_poly.entity_id
_entity_poly.type
_entity_poly.pdbx_seq_one_letter_code
_entity_poly.pdbx_strand_id
1 'polypeptide(L)'
;MARRIDKSELTESNRLVPDSLVNLYRIDEKTVVKLCDPSRLAEAEALRFMNLSIVALSSWSILREMFFEMCGKIWTTNDVRRLVSQLKSYMAELRSIKGDFIGSVDGTACEDPVFCADLGAFGPYKTEDEFNDGLIRAMKLSQENSWVD
;
A
#
# COMPACT_ATOMS: atom_id res chain seq x y z
N MET A 1 8.58 -19.76 13.16
CA MET A 1 7.33 -20.19 12.49
C MET A 1 6.38 -19.00 12.45
N ALA A 2 5.81 -18.69 11.29
CA ALA A 2 4.84 -17.59 11.18
C ALA A 2 3.49 -18.00 11.80
N ARG A 3 2.95 -17.18 12.71
CA ARG A 3 1.60 -17.35 13.27
C ARG A 3 0.57 -17.12 12.16
N ARG A 4 -0.35 -18.06 11.98
CA ARG A 4 -1.52 -17.88 11.12
C ARG A 4 -2.59 -17.15 11.93
N ILE A 5 -3.14 -16.07 11.36
CA ILE A 5 -4.25 -15.31 11.96
C ILE A 5 -5.56 -15.88 11.42
N ASP A 6 -6.51 -16.16 12.31
CA ASP A 6 -7.86 -16.59 11.95
C ASP A 6 -8.78 -15.37 11.76
N LYS A 7 -9.76 -15.49 10.86
CA LYS A 7 -10.72 -14.40 10.58
C LYS A 7 -11.54 -14.01 11.81
N SER A 8 -11.79 -14.96 12.73
CA SER A 8 -12.49 -14.69 14.00
C SER A 8 -11.71 -13.74 14.93
N GLU A 9 -10.40 -13.59 14.73
CA GLU A 9 -9.56 -12.64 15.46
C GLU A 9 -9.69 -11.20 14.94
N LEU A 10 -10.37 -10.98 13.81
CA LEU A 10 -10.57 -9.66 13.19
C LEU A 10 -11.96 -9.13 13.54
N THR A 11 -12.03 -8.24 14.52
CA THR A 11 -13.28 -7.72 15.08
C THR A 11 -13.33 -6.20 14.98
N GLU A 12 -14.52 -5.62 15.01
CA GLU A 12 -14.65 -4.15 15.02
C GLU A 12 -13.99 -3.53 16.26
N SER A 13 -13.88 -4.27 17.38
CA SER A 13 -13.21 -3.80 18.59
C SER A 13 -11.69 -3.65 18.45
N ASN A 14 -11.06 -4.35 17.49
CA ASN A 14 -9.62 -4.24 17.25
C ASN A 14 -9.28 -3.58 15.91
N ARG A 15 -10.28 -3.00 15.25
CA ARG A 15 -10.13 -2.20 14.05
C ARG A 15 -9.47 -0.85 14.38
N LEU A 16 -8.46 -0.47 13.60
CA LEU A 16 -7.68 0.76 13.83
C LEU A 16 -8.30 2.01 13.21
N VAL A 17 -9.10 1.85 12.16
CA VAL A 17 -9.75 2.96 11.46
C VAL A 17 -11.23 2.64 11.25
N PRO A 18 -12.14 3.59 11.49
CA PRO A 18 -13.58 3.38 11.28
C PRO A 18 -13.96 3.36 9.79
N ASP A 19 -13.05 3.79 8.91
CA ASP A 19 -13.24 3.88 7.47
C ASP A 19 -13.34 2.48 6.82
N SER A 20 -14.33 2.28 5.95
CA SER A 20 -14.59 1.00 5.27
C SER A 20 -13.66 0.71 4.09
N LEU A 21 -12.97 1.72 3.55
CA LEU A 21 -12.02 1.59 2.45
C LEU A 21 -10.72 0.93 2.91
N VAL A 22 -10.41 1.00 4.21
CA VAL A 22 -9.17 0.47 4.78
C VAL A 22 -9.47 -0.47 5.95
N ASN A 23 -9.25 -1.76 5.74
CA ASN A 23 -9.49 -2.80 6.74
C ASN A 23 -8.21 -3.11 7.52
N LEU A 24 -7.90 -2.28 8.52
CA LEU A 24 -6.74 -2.43 9.40
C LEU A 24 -7.14 -2.88 10.81
N TYR A 25 -6.50 -3.93 11.31
CA TYR A 25 -6.77 -4.52 12.62
C TYR A 25 -5.49 -4.68 13.42
N ARG A 26 -5.52 -4.39 14.73
CA ARG A 26 -4.43 -4.65 15.67
C ARG A 26 -4.71 -5.93 16.44
N ILE A 27 -3.95 -6.99 16.16
CA ILE A 27 -4.12 -8.29 16.82
C ILE A 27 -3.45 -8.29 18.20
N ASP A 28 -2.28 -7.68 18.31
CA ASP A 28 -1.52 -7.56 19.55
C ASP A 28 -0.63 -6.30 19.51
N GLU A 29 0.24 -6.13 20.50
CA GLU A 29 1.11 -4.96 20.60
C GLU A 29 2.01 -4.75 19.37
N LYS A 30 2.33 -5.83 18.64
CA LYS A 30 3.33 -5.82 17.56
C LYS A 30 2.77 -6.21 16.20
N THR A 31 1.51 -6.65 16.14
CA THR A 31 0.92 -7.21 14.92
C THR A 31 -0.27 -6.37 14.48
N VAL A 32 -0.14 -5.75 13.30
CA VAL A 32 -1.22 -5.10 12.56
C VAL A 32 -1.47 -5.92 11.30
N VAL A 33 -2.74 -6.17 10.99
CA VAL A 33 -3.21 -6.89 9.81
C VAL A 33 -3.99 -5.94 8.93
N LYS A 34 -3.64 -5.86 7.65
CA LYS A 34 -4.44 -5.20 6.62
C LYS A 34 -5.12 -6.26 5.77
N LEU A 35 -6.44 -6.24 5.68
CA LEU A 35 -7.17 -7.06 4.71
C LEU A 35 -7.23 -6.32 3.38
N CYS A 36 -6.79 -7.00 2.32
CA CYS A 36 -6.87 -6.54 0.95
C CYS A 36 -7.54 -7.61 0.08
N ASP A 37 -8.11 -7.18 -1.05
CA ASP A 37 -8.50 -8.10 -2.12
C ASP A 37 -7.27 -8.91 -2.60
N PRO A 38 -7.40 -10.21 -2.90
CA PRO A 38 -6.28 -11.02 -3.40
C PRO A 38 -5.60 -10.49 -4.66
N SER A 39 -6.30 -9.70 -5.49
CA SER A 39 -5.72 -9.01 -6.65
C SER A 39 -4.80 -7.86 -6.26
N ARG A 40 -4.91 -7.33 -5.04
CA ARG A 40 -4.21 -6.13 -4.55
C ARG A 40 -3.01 -6.49 -3.65
N LEU A 41 -2.09 -7.28 -4.20
CA LEU A 41 -0.88 -7.74 -3.53
C LEU A 41 0.36 -6.88 -3.79
N ALA A 42 0.28 -5.89 -4.68
CA ALA A 42 1.42 -5.08 -5.10
C ALA A 42 2.16 -4.44 -3.91
N GLU A 43 1.45 -3.91 -2.92
CA GLU A 43 2.05 -3.33 -1.70
C GLU A 43 2.83 -4.38 -0.89
N ALA A 44 2.25 -5.58 -0.72
CA ALA A 44 2.89 -6.66 0.03
C ALA A 44 4.16 -7.17 -0.67
N GLU A 45 4.11 -7.33 -2.00
CA GLU A 45 5.27 -7.76 -2.77
C GLU A 45 6.34 -6.66 -2.89
N ALA A 46 5.96 -5.38 -2.98
CA ALA A 46 6.90 -4.25 -2.97
C ALA A 46 7.67 -4.16 -1.64
N LEU A 47 6.98 -4.32 -0.52
CA LEU A 47 7.64 -4.29 0.78
C LEU A 47 8.49 -5.56 1.03
N ARG A 48 8.07 -6.74 0.52
CA ARG A 48 8.88 -7.96 0.50
C ARG A 48 10.14 -7.78 -0.35
N PHE A 49 10.04 -7.12 -1.51
CA PHE A 49 11.18 -6.77 -2.34
C PHE A 49 12.18 -5.87 -1.61
N MET A 50 11.70 -4.92 -0.81
CA MET A 50 12.52 -4.08 0.06
C MET A 50 13.07 -4.82 1.30
N ASN A 51 12.84 -6.14 1.42
CA ASN A 51 13.20 -6.98 2.56
C ASN A 51 12.70 -6.42 3.90
N LEU A 52 11.56 -5.74 3.87
CA LEU A 52 10.82 -5.35 5.06
C LEU A 52 10.00 -6.56 5.53
N SER A 53 9.97 -6.80 6.83
CA SER A 53 9.42 -8.02 7.47
C SER A 53 7.93 -8.24 7.20
N ILE A 54 7.54 -8.75 6.02
CA ILE A 54 6.13 -9.01 5.65
C ILE A 54 5.92 -10.47 5.29
N VAL A 55 4.77 -10.98 5.73
CA VAL A 55 4.34 -12.36 5.49
C VAL A 55 3.07 -12.32 4.64
N ALA A 56 3.20 -12.18 3.32
CA ALA A 56 2.08 -12.37 2.40
C ALA A 56 1.74 -13.87 2.35
N LEU A 57 0.60 -14.27 2.92
CA LEU A 57 0.09 -15.64 2.80
C LEU A 57 -0.92 -15.72 1.67
N SER A 58 -0.72 -16.71 0.81
CA SER A 58 -1.61 -17.09 -0.28
C SER A 58 -2.95 -17.60 0.25
N SER A 59 -3.85 -16.66 0.50
CA SER A 59 -5.28 -16.70 0.13
C SER A 59 -6.05 -15.54 0.75
N TRP A 60 -5.46 -14.84 1.72
CA TRP A 60 -5.97 -13.62 2.33
C TRP A 60 -4.74 -12.84 2.78
N SER A 61 -4.50 -11.67 2.18
CA SER A 61 -3.30 -10.89 2.44
C SER A 61 -3.27 -10.50 3.92
N ILE A 62 -2.31 -11.02 4.66
CA ILE A 62 -1.98 -10.59 6.02
C ILE A 62 -0.75 -9.72 5.87
N LEU A 63 -0.88 -8.39 5.88
CA LEU A 63 0.29 -7.57 6.16
C LEU A 63 0.75 -7.88 7.58
N ARG A 64 2.04 -8.16 7.77
CA ARG A 64 2.66 -8.26 9.10
C ARG A 64 3.70 -7.13 9.15
N GLU A 65 3.68 -6.40 10.26
CA GLU A 65 4.67 -5.39 10.68
C GLU A 65 4.79 -4.12 9.79
N MET A 66 3.83 -3.22 9.93
CA MET A 66 4.06 -1.77 9.81
C MET A 66 3.79 -1.12 11.16
N PHE A 67 4.86 -0.84 11.92
CA PHE A 67 4.77 -0.02 13.13
C PHE A 67 4.54 1.43 12.73
N PHE A 68 3.32 1.92 12.94
CA PHE A 68 3.07 3.36 13.03
C PHE A 68 2.75 3.68 14.48
N GLU A 69 3.73 4.23 15.18
CA GLU A 69 3.42 5.03 16.36
C GLU A 69 2.85 6.34 15.84
N MET A 70 1.52 6.49 15.91
CA MET A 70 0.86 7.74 15.57
C MET A 70 1.37 8.79 16.56
N CYS A 71 2.29 9.65 16.10
CA CYS A 71 2.93 10.66 16.92
C CYS A 71 1.91 11.77 17.26
N GLY A 72 1.06 11.51 18.24
CA GLY A 72 0.23 12.51 18.95
C GLY A 72 1.07 13.46 19.82
N LYS A 73 2.34 13.70 19.44
CA LYS A 73 3.25 14.59 20.15
C LYS A 73 3.05 16.02 19.68
N ILE A 74 3.17 16.97 20.61
CA ILE A 74 3.38 18.37 20.26
C ILE A 74 4.81 18.48 19.74
N TRP A 75 4.96 18.78 18.45
CA TRP A 75 6.25 18.83 17.78
C TRP A 75 6.94 20.16 18.09
N THR A 76 8.21 20.12 18.48
CA THR A 76 9.03 21.33 18.55
C THR A 76 9.54 21.71 17.16
N THR A 77 9.99 22.96 16.98
CA THR A 77 10.59 23.41 15.70
C THR A 77 11.82 22.59 15.31
N ASN A 78 12.56 22.02 16.28
CA ASN A 78 13.68 21.13 15.99
C ASN A 78 13.22 19.74 15.54
N ASP A 79 12.16 19.21 16.14
CA ASP A 79 11.56 17.94 15.72
C ASP A 79 11.06 18.02 14.28
N VAL A 80 10.38 19.12 13.93
CA VAL A 80 9.91 19.38 12.57
C VAL A 80 11.08 19.45 11.59
N ARG A 81 12.15 20.19 11.91
CA ARG A 81 13.34 20.27 11.03
C ARG A 81 13.98 18.90 10.81
N ARG A 82 14.13 18.10 11.87
CA ARG A 82 14.67 16.75 11.78
C ARG A 82 13.79 15.85 10.93
N LEU A 83 12.47 15.87 11.16
CA LEU A 83 11.51 15.10 10.38
C LEU A 83 11.56 15.48 8.90
N VAL A 84 11.54 16.77 8.58
CA VAL A 84 11.60 17.26 7.19
C VAL A 84 12.89 16.79 6.51
N SER A 85 14.03 16.85 7.20
CA SER A 85 15.29 16.35 6.68
C SER A 85 15.23 14.84 6.39
N GLN A 86 14.64 14.07 7.30
CA GLN A 86 14.49 12.63 7.17
C GLN A 86 13.56 12.25 6.02
N LEU A 87 12.39 12.90 5.91
CA LEU A 87 11.45 12.69 4.81
C LEU A 87 12.06 13.03 3.45
N LYS A 88 12.87 14.09 3.38
CA LYS A 88 13.62 14.42 2.16
C LYS A 88 14.64 13.34 1.80
N SER A 89 15.33 12.76 2.78
CA SER A 89 16.24 11.62 2.56
C SER A 89 15.48 10.43 1.99
N TYR A 90 14.37 10.03 2.63
CA TYR A 90 13.55 8.92 2.15
C TYR A 90 13.01 9.15 0.74
N MET A 91 12.56 10.36 0.42
CA MET A 91 12.13 10.70 -0.93
C MET A 91 13.27 10.63 -1.96
N ALA A 92 14.49 11.00 -1.56
CA ALA A 92 15.66 10.87 -2.43
C ALA A 92 16.03 9.40 -2.66
N GLU A 93 16.01 8.58 -1.60
CA GLU A 93 16.24 7.13 -1.66
C GLU A 93 15.20 6.46 -2.57
N LEU A 94 13.91 6.73 -2.37
CA LEU A 94 12.84 6.18 -3.21
C LEU A 94 12.99 6.56 -4.68
N ARG A 95 13.35 7.82 -4.99
CA ARG A 95 13.58 8.28 -6.38
C ARG A 95 14.84 7.70 -7.03
N SER A 96 15.78 7.23 -6.22
CA SER A 96 17.01 6.60 -6.69
C SER A 96 16.79 5.16 -7.17
N ILE A 97 15.72 4.51 -6.72
CA ILE A 97 15.31 3.19 -7.20
C ILE A 97 14.86 3.35 -8.65
N LYS A 98 15.63 2.76 -9.58
CA LYS A 98 15.30 2.73 -11.01
C LYS A 98 14.76 1.35 -11.36
N GLY A 99 13.65 1.33 -12.09
CA GLY A 99 13.10 0.14 -12.74
C GLY A 99 13.16 0.30 -14.25
N ASP A 100 13.17 -0.83 -14.96
CA ASP A 100 13.09 -0.85 -16.43
C ASP A 100 11.66 -0.63 -16.94
N PHE A 101 10.69 -0.57 -16.03
CA PHE A 101 9.27 -0.35 -16.29
C PHE A 101 8.59 0.24 -15.04
N ILE A 102 7.38 0.77 -15.21
CA ILE A 102 6.48 1.25 -14.17
C ILE A 102 5.32 0.24 -14.07
N GLY A 103 5.24 -0.48 -12.96
CA GLY A 103 4.15 -1.44 -12.71
C GLY A 103 4.42 -2.36 -11.53
N SER A 104 3.63 -3.44 -11.43
CA SER A 104 3.77 -4.45 -10.38
C SER A 104 5.15 -5.11 -10.42
N VAL A 105 5.74 -5.38 -9.26
CA VAL A 105 7.11 -5.92 -9.15
C VAL A 105 7.31 -7.29 -9.82
N ASP A 106 6.23 -8.03 -10.04
CA ASP A 106 6.21 -9.31 -10.76
C ASP A 106 5.98 -9.16 -12.28
N GLY A 107 5.91 -7.92 -12.78
CA GLY A 107 5.66 -7.61 -14.19
C GLY A 107 4.21 -7.79 -14.63
N THR A 108 3.28 -8.04 -13.70
CA THR A 108 1.85 -8.10 -13.99
C THR A 108 1.23 -6.71 -14.13
N ALA A 109 -0.06 -6.68 -14.49
CA ALA A 109 -0.83 -5.45 -14.52
C ALA A 109 -0.83 -4.73 -13.16
N CYS A 110 -1.01 -3.42 -13.21
CA CYS A 110 -1.17 -2.54 -12.08
C CYS A 110 -2.59 -2.70 -11.52
N GLU A 111 -2.74 -3.52 -10.49
CA GLU A 111 -4.03 -3.75 -9.82
C GLU A 111 -4.22 -2.80 -8.62
N ASP A 112 -4.07 -1.49 -8.87
CA ASP A 112 -4.30 -0.44 -7.88
C ASP A 112 -5.78 0.02 -7.88
N PRO A 113 -6.34 0.53 -6.77
CA PRO A 113 -7.64 1.21 -6.77
C PRO A 113 -7.88 2.18 -7.94
N VAL A 114 -6.86 2.89 -8.41
CA VAL A 114 -7.01 3.80 -9.56
C VAL A 114 -7.22 3.04 -10.88
N PHE A 115 -6.66 1.84 -11.01
CA PHE A 115 -6.72 1.00 -12.20
C PHE A 115 -7.82 -0.08 -12.14
N CYS A 116 -8.69 -0.04 -11.13
CA CYS A 116 -9.69 -1.09 -10.90
C CYS A 116 -10.87 -1.10 -11.90
N ALA A 117 -10.92 -0.16 -12.84
CA ALA A 117 -11.99 -0.08 -13.83
C ALA A 117 -11.94 -1.24 -14.85
N ASP A 118 -10.77 -1.83 -15.08
CA ASP A 118 -10.57 -2.95 -16.00
C ASP A 118 -9.36 -3.78 -15.55
N LEU A 119 -9.62 -4.86 -14.80
CA LEU A 119 -8.59 -5.72 -14.22
C LEU A 119 -7.73 -6.33 -15.33
N GLY A 120 -6.40 -6.26 -15.18
CA GLY A 120 -5.43 -6.74 -16.15
C GLY A 120 -5.12 -5.77 -17.30
N ALA A 121 -5.82 -4.63 -17.42
CA ALA A 121 -5.72 -3.76 -18.59
C ALA A 121 -4.72 -2.60 -18.48
N PHE A 122 -4.08 -2.45 -17.32
CA PHE A 122 -3.18 -1.33 -17.02
C PHE A 122 -1.79 -1.83 -16.66
N GLY A 123 -0.78 -1.37 -17.38
CA GLY A 123 0.63 -1.72 -17.14
C GLY A 123 0.98 -3.19 -17.45
N PRO A 124 2.26 -3.57 -17.26
CA PRO A 124 3.37 -2.68 -16.94
C PRO A 124 3.68 -1.71 -18.10
N TYR A 125 4.15 -0.52 -17.76
CA TYR A 125 4.47 0.55 -18.72
C TYR A 125 5.97 0.71 -18.87
N LYS A 126 6.48 0.91 -20.09
CA LYS A 126 7.93 1.05 -20.31
C LYS A 126 8.43 2.45 -19.98
N THR A 127 7.57 3.45 -20.09
CA THR A 127 7.92 4.85 -19.90
C THR A 127 6.92 5.57 -19.01
N GLU A 128 7.33 6.73 -18.49
CA GLU A 128 6.46 7.60 -17.70
C GLU A 128 5.31 8.16 -18.54
N ASP A 129 5.53 8.41 -19.84
CA ASP A 129 4.48 8.85 -20.76
C ASP A 129 3.38 7.79 -20.93
N GLU A 130 3.77 6.52 -21.15
CA GLU A 130 2.82 5.41 -21.24
C GLU A 130 2.02 5.22 -19.94
N PHE A 131 2.68 5.40 -18.79
CA PHE A 131 2.03 5.35 -17.49
C PHE A 131 1.01 6.49 -17.31
N ASN A 132 1.38 7.72 -17.67
CA ASN A 132 0.49 8.89 -17.59
C ASN A 132 -0.75 8.71 -18.47
N ASP A 133 -0.59 8.20 -19.69
CA ASP A 133 -1.70 7.86 -20.59
C ASP A 133 -2.59 6.77 -19.98
N GLY A 134 -1.99 5.76 -19.36
CA GLY A 134 -2.68 4.73 -18.60
C GLY A 134 -3.54 5.29 -17.47
N LEU A 135 -2.99 6.24 -16.69
CA LEU A 135 -3.69 6.92 -15.60
C LEU A 135 -4.89 7.72 -16.13
N ILE A 136 -4.71 8.50 -17.20
CA ILE A 136 -5.79 9.26 -17.83
C ILE A 136 -6.89 8.32 -18.32
N ARG A 137 -6.53 7.18 -18.94
CA ARG A 137 -7.49 6.16 -19.38
C ARG A 137 -8.25 5.57 -18.19
N ALA A 138 -7.56 5.23 -17.12
CA ALA A 138 -8.15 4.68 -15.91
C ALA A 138 -9.16 5.66 -15.30
N MET A 139 -8.78 6.94 -15.19
CA MET A 139 -9.65 8.00 -14.67
C MET A 139 -10.90 8.22 -15.53
N LYS A 140 -10.79 8.12 -16.87
CA LYS A 140 -11.94 8.20 -17.77
C LYS A 140 -12.89 7.02 -17.62
N LEU A 141 -12.35 5.82 -17.44
CA LEU A 141 -13.15 4.61 -17.21
C LEU A 141 -13.77 4.60 -15.81
N SER A 142 -13.10 5.20 -14.82
CA SER A 142 -13.59 5.31 -13.45
C SER A 142 -14.58 6.48 -13.24
N GLN A 143 -14.94 7.26 -14.27
CA GLN A 143 -15.98 8.30 -14.15
C GLN A 143 -17.37 7.74 -13.84
N GLU A 144 -17.55 6.41 -13.82
CA GLU A 144 -18.72 5.73 -13.24
C GLU A 144 -18.56 5.35 -11.75
N ASN A 145 -17.39 5.57 -11.11
CA ASN A 145 -17.10 5.16 -9.73
C ASN A 145 -16.70 6.34 -8.81
N SER A 146 -17.68 6.76 -7.98
CA SER A 146 -17.64 7.28 -6.59
C SER A 146 -16.60 8.30 -6.07
N TRP A 147 -15.67 8.84 -6.87
CA TRP A 147 -14.77 9.92 -6.41
C TRP A 147 -15.36 11.33 -6.62
N VAL A 148 -16.54 11.39 -7.24
CA VAL A 148 -17.32 12.61 -7.46
C VAL A 148 -18.69 12.39 -6.80
N ASP A 149 -18.71 12.42 -5.47
CA ASP A 149 -19.86 12.79 -4.63
C ASP A 149 -19.37 13.21 -3.24
#